data_AF-A0A7K8Q890-F1
#
_entry.id   AF-A0A7K8Q890-F1
#
_cell.length_a   1.000
_cell.length_b   1.000
_cell.length_c   1.000
_cell.angle_alpha   90.00
_cell.angle_beta   90.00
_cell.angle_gamma   90.00
#
_symmetry.space_group_name_H-M   'P 1'
#
loop_
_entity.id
_entity.type
_entity.pdbx_description
1 polymer ?
#
loop_
_entity_poly.entity_id
_entity_poly.type
_entity_poly.pdbx_seq_one_letter_code
_entity_poly.pdbx_strand_id
1 'polypeptide(L)'
;FISIQAFPALLDLPQDLEVSGVSCGSRHTAVVTRECLMGWGSSWAGAHRALAHGTVPLEGGGELYTWGWGKYGQLGHGDSASSDQARRVEHLVAEGLRAEEVVCGPWTTYVRVLE
;
A
#
# COMPACT_ATOMS: atom_id res chain seq x y z
N PHE A 1 18.66 -6.76 9.99
CA PHE A 1 19.09 -7.65 8.88
C PHE A 1 17.83 -7.94 8.07
N ILE A 2 17.87 -7.95 6.74
CA ILE A 2 16.68 -8.33 5.95
C ILE A 2 16.81 -9.81 5.65
N SER A 3 15.74 -10.55 5.88
CA SER A 3 15.71 -11.99 5.61
C SER A 3 15.86 -12.26 4.11
N ILE A 4 16.78 -13.15 3.75
CA ILE A 4 16.92 -13.66 2.38
C ILE A 4 16.23 -15.03 2.35
N GLN A 5 15.16 -15.15 1.59
CA GLN A 5 14.38 -16.38 1.45
C GLN A 5 14.50 -16.90 0.01
N ALA A 6 14.67 -18.21 -0.15
CA ALA A 6 14.71 -18.87 -1.46
C ALA A 6 13.30 -19.21 -2.00
N PHE A 7 12.28 -19.14 -1.14
CA PHE A 7 10.88 -19.40 -1.47
C PHE A 7 10.05 -18.12 -1.32
N PRO A 8 8.93 -17.98 -2.06
CA PRO A 8 8.00 -16.87 -1.87
C PRO A 8 7.50 -16.81 -0.42
N ALA A 9 7.44 -15.60 0.15
CA ALA A 9 6.82 -15.35 1.44
C ALA A 9 5.47 -14.65 1.24
N LEU A 10 4.48 -15.01 2.06
CA LEU A 10 3.22 -14.28 2.10
C LEU A 10 3.47 -12.89 2.72
N LEU A 11 2.85 -11.86 2.15
CA LEU A 11 2.85 -10.52 2.71
C LEU A 11 1.61 -10.33 3.57
N ASP A 12 1.80 -10.09 4.86
CA ASP A 12 0.70 -9.79 5.78
C ASP A 12 0.29 -8.32 5.64
N LEU A 13 -0.73 -8.07 4.80
CA LEU A 13 -1.44 -6.79 4.75
C LEU A 13 -2.78 -6.91 5.48
N PRO A 14 -3.33 -5.81 6.02
CA PRO A 14 -4.68 -5.79 6.58
C PRO A 14 -5.72 -6.40 5.63
N GLN A 15 -6.64 -7.22 6.17
CA GLN A 15 -7.46 -8.18 5.40
C GLN A 15 -8.48 -7.56 4.44
N ASP A 16 -8.63 -6.24 4.43
CA ASP A 16 -9.64 -5.52 3.64
C ASP A 16 -9.05 -4.57 2.59
N LEU A 17 -7.71 -4.60 2.40
CA LEU A 17 -7.02 -3.70 1.46
C LEU A 17 -6.75 -4.39 0.12
N GLU A 18 -7.18 -3.76 -0.97
CA GLU A 18 -6.82 -4.19 -2.31
C GLU A 18 -5.48 -3.56 -2.72
N VAL A 19 -4.49 -4.40 -3.07
CA VAL A 19 -3.23 -3.89 -3.64
C VAL A 19 -3.48 -3.39 -5.05
N SER A 20 -3.14 -2.12 -5.28
CA SER A 20 -3.42 -1.44 -6.54
C SER A 20 -2.18 -1.11 -7.37
N GLY A 21 -1.03 -1.05 -6.71
CA GLY A 21 0.26 -0.76 -7.33
C GLY A 21 1.39 -1.28 -6.47
N VAL A 22 2.42 -1.83 -7.11
CA VAL A 22 3.62 -2.32 -6.45
C VAL A 22 4.85 -1.75 -7.16
N SER A 23 5.90 -1.45 -6.41
CA SER A 23 7.20 -1.08 -6.98
C SER A 23 8.33 -1.66 -6.16
N CYS A 24 9.33 -2.22 -6.85
CA CYS A 24 10.48 -2.87 -6.24
C CYS A 24 11.75 -2.15 -6.66
N GLY A 25 12.51 -1.63 -5.69
CA GLY A 25 13.86 -1.12 -5.89
C GLY A 25 14.89 -2.23 -5.69
N SER A 26 16.18 -1.88 -5.66
CA SER A 26 17.25 -2.89 -5.54
C SER A 26 17.22 -3.68 -4.22
N ARG A 27 16.69 -3.09 -3.14
CA ARG A 27 16.65 -3.70 -1.79
C ARG A 27 15.43 -3.31 -0.94
N HIS A 28 14.41 -2.71 -1.53
CA HIS A 28 13.18 -2.33 -0.84
C HIS A 28 11.99 -2.43 -1.78
N THR A 29 10.81 -2.57 -1.20
CA THR A 29 9.55 -2.68 -1.93
C THR A 29 8.55 -1.73 -1.32
N ALA A 30 7.69 -1.17 -2.17
CA ALA A 30 6.59 -0.32 -1.79
C ALA A 30 5.30 -0.78 -2.47
N VAL A 31 4.19 -0.61 -1.77
CA VAL A 31 2.85 -1.01 -2.20
C VAL A 31 1.86 0.11 -1.90
N VAL A 32 0.98 0.40 -2.85
CA VAL A 32 -0.15 1.32 -2.70
C VAL A 32 -1.45 0.52 -2.71
N THR A 33 -2.33 0.81 -1.76
CA THR A 33 -3.65 0.15 -1.64
C THR A 33 -4.76 1.01 -2.24
N ARG A 34 -5.87 0.38 -2.67
CA ARG A 34 -7.11 1.04 -3.09
C ARG A 34 -8.28 0.60 -2.22
N GLU A 35 -9.30 1.44 -2.17
CA GLU A 35 -10.57 1.12 -1.53
C GLU A 35 -11.28 0.00 -2.30
N CYS A 36 -11.76 -1.02 -1.58
CA CYS A 36 -12.67 -2.02 -2.12
C CYS A 36 -14.11 -1.55 -1.86
N LEU A 37 -14.80 -1.02 -2.89
CA LEU A 37 -16.17 -0.55 -2.75
C LEU A 37 -17.14 -1.73 -2.67
N MET A 38 -17.76 -1.94 -1.51
CA MET A 38 -18.84 -2.92 -1.34
C MET A 38 -20.21 -2.27 -1.54
N GLY A 39 -20.98 -2.76 -2.51
CA GLY A 39 -22.38 -2.36 -2.73
C GLY A 39 -23.35 -3.46 -2.32
N TRP A 40 -24.50 -3.09 -1.73
CA TRP A 40 -25.57 -4.04 -1.39
C TRP A 40 -26.90 -3.58 -2.01
N GLY A 41 -27.64 -4.50 -2.62
CA GLY A 41 -28.95 -4.24 -3.25
C GLY A 41 -29.75 -5.52 -3.49
N SER A 42 -31.08 -5.42 -3.54
CA SER A 42 -32.01 -6.54 -3.63
C SER A 42 -32.12 -7.10 -5.06
N SER A 43 -31.08 -7.77 -5.57
CA SER A 43 -31.16 -8.88 -6.53
C SER A 43 -29.75 -9.35 -6.84
N TRP A 44 -29.36 -10.48 -6.25
CA TRP A 44 -28.07 -11.12 -6.50
C TRP A 44 -28.13 -11.81 -7.86
N ALA A 45 -27.56 -11.17 -8.87
CA ALA A 45 -27.13 -11.81 -10.10
C ALA A 45 -25.85 -11.10 -10.56
N GLY A 46 -24.75 -11.85 -10.61
CA GLY A 46 -23.36 -11.40 -10.74
C GLY A 46 -23.12 -10.07 -11.44
N ALA A 47 -22.37 -9.17 -10.78
CA ALA A 47 -21.95 -7.91 -11.36
C ALA A 47 -20.44 -7.75 -11.26
N HIS A 48 -19.75 -8.11 -12.34
CA HIS A 48 -18.60 -7.31 -12.77
C HIS A 48 -19.15 -5.92 -13.10
N ARG A 49 -18.69 -4.89 -12.36
CA ARG A 49 -19.14 -3.48 -12.37
C ARG A 49 -20.55 -3.24 -11.79
N ALA A 50 -20.60 -3.00 -10.48
CA ALA A 50 -21.73 -2.36 -9.83
C ALA A 50 -21.73 -0.84 -10.11
N LEU A 51 -22.85 -0.32 -10.63
CA LEU A 51 -23.11 1.11 -10.74
C LEU A 51 -23.43 1.67 -9.35
N ALA A 52 -22.67 2.68 -8.93
CA ALA A 52 -22.73 3.28 -7.61
C ALA A 52 -24.04 4.05 -7.38
N HIS A 53 -24.87 3.56 -6.46
CA HIS A 53 -25.88 4.36 -5.78
C HIS A 53 -25.75 4.10 -4.27
N GLY A 54 -24.88 4.87 -3.62
CA GLY A 54 -24.59 4.79 -2.18
C GLY A 54 -23.29 4.05 -1.87
N THR A 55 -22.15 4.73 -2.02
CA THR A 55 -20.85 4.28 -1.51
C THR A 55 -20.64 4.87 -0.12
N VAL A 56 -20.53 4.02 0.91
CA VAL A 56 -19.92 4.43 2.17
C VAL A 56 -18.41 4.26 1.97
N PRO A 57 -17.58 5.32 2.01
CA PRO A 57 -16.14 5.14 1.99
C PRO A 57 -15.75 4.31 3.21
N LEU A 58 -15.10 3.17 2.99
CA LEU A 58 -14.45 2.44 4.07
C LEU A 58 -13.20 3.24 4.47
N GLU A 59 -12.86 3.23 5.75
CA GLU A 59 -11.53 3.66 6.19
C GLU A 59 -10.49 2.72 5.57
N GLY A 60 -9.65 3.21 4.65
CA GLY A 60 -8.58 2.42 4.05
C GLY A 60 -8.54 2.49 2.53
N GLY A 61 -7.69 3.35 1.99
CA GLY A 61 -7.45 3.47 0.56
C GLY A 61 -6.48 4.60 0.24
N GLY A 62 -5.53 4.34 -0.66
CA GLY A 62 -4.40 5.23 -0.88
C GLY A 62 -3.37 5.19 0.24
N GLU A 63 -3.28 4.09 0.97
CA GLU A 63 -2.22 3.90 1.96
C GLU A 63 -0.95 3.39 1.27
N LEU A 64 0.20 3.83 1.79
CA LEU A 64 1.51 3.36 1.33
C LEU A 64 2.12 2.43 2.37
N TYR A 65 2.52 1.24 1.94
CA TYR A 65 3.27 0.28 2.73
C TYR A 65 4.66 0.11 2.14
N THR A 66 5.68 0.12 2.98
CA THR A 66 7.09 -0.06 2.56
C THR A 66 7.80 -1.05 3.46
N TRP A 67 8.75 -1.79 2.88
CA TRP A 67 9.63 -2.68 3.62
C TRP A 67 10.93 -2.93 2.85
N GLY A 68 11.89 -3.57 3.53
CA GLY A 68 13.23 -3.85 3.05
C GLY A 68 14.28 -2.97 3.70
N TRP A 69 15.25 -2.52 2.92
CA TRP A 69 16.43 -1.82 3.41
C TRP A 69 16.18 -0.34 3.55
N GLY A 70 16.34 0.19 4.76
CA GLY A 70 15.97 1.57 5.10
C GLY A 70 17.11 2.49 5.49
N LYS A 71 18.39 2.12 5.27
CA LYS A 71 19.55 2.90 5.76
C LYS A 71 19.57 4.37 5.32
N TYR A 72 18.92 4.70 4.20
CA TYR A 72 18.84 6.07 3.67
C TYR A 72 17.47 6.72 3.92
N GLY A 73 16.63 6.11 4.75
CA GLY A 73 15.28 6.62 5.03
C GLY A 73 14.26 6.37 3.91
N GLN A 74 14.60 5.56 2.91
CA GLN A 74 13.74 5.32 1.74
C GLN A 74 12.41 4.63 2.06
N LEU A 75 12.25 4.08 3.27
CA LEU A 75 10.98 3.51 3.73
C LEU A 75 10.03 4.59 4.29
N GLY A 76 10.48 5.83 4.51
CA GLY A 76 9.60 6.92 4.92
C GLY A 76 9.03 6.79 6.35
N HIS A 77 9.57 5.92 7.20
CA HIS A 77 9.09 5.70 8.58
C HIS A 77 9.61 6.72 9.60
N GLY A 78 10.27 7.80 9.15
CA GLY A 78 10.90 8.80 10.02
C GLY A 78 12.23 8.35 10.65
N ASP A 79 12.76 7.20 10.23
CA ASP A 79 14.02 6.64 10.69
C ASP A 79 14.80 5.99 9.53
N SER A 80 15.96 5.40 9.85
CA SER A 80 16.80 4.66 8.91
C SER A 80 16.80 3.14 9.15
N ALA A 81 15.78 2.62 9.84
CA ALA A 81 15.68 1.21 10.18
C ALA A 81 15.28 0.38 8.95
N SER A 82 15.81 -0.85 8.86
CA SER A 82 15.34 -1.82 7.86
C SER A 82 14.21 -2.64 8.45
N SER A 83 13.22 -2.99 7.64
CA SER A 83 12.09 -3.82 8.03
C SER A 83 11.97 -5.03 7.11
N ASP A 84 11.70 -6.20 7.66
CA ASP A 84 11.31 -7.40 6.91
C ASP A 84 9.79 -7.50 6.72
N GLN A 85 9.01 -6.72 7.48
CA GLN A 85 7.55 -6.66 7.39
C GLN A 85 7.09 -5.37 6.70
N ALA A 86 6.02 -5.47 5.90
CA ALA A 86 5.32 -4.31 5.39
C ALA A 86 4.84 -3.44 6.54
N ARG A 87 5.21 -2.16 6.51
CA ARG A 87 4.76 -1.18 7.50
C ARG A 87 4.13 0.00 6.77
N ARG A 88 3.01 0.48 7.31
CA ARG A 88 2.33 1.67 6.79
C ARG A 88 3.18 2.91 7.01
N VAL A 89 3.21 3.80 6.03
CA VAL A 89 3.88 5.10 6.10
C VAL A 89 2.91 6.09 6.77
N GLU A 90 2.95 6.14 8.10
CA GLU A 90 2.03 6.95 8.92
C GLU A 90 2.08 8.46 8.61
N HIS A 91 3.19 8.96 8.05
CA HIS A 91 3.32 10.36 7.69
C HIS A 91 2.26 10.79 6.67
N LEU A 92 1.93 9.95 5.68
CA LEU A 92 0.89 10.29 4.70
C LEU A 92 -0.49 10.39 5.36
N VAL A 93 -0.80 9.48 6.28
CA VAL A 93 -2.06 9.47 7.03
C VAL A 93 -2.19 10.71 7.90
N ALA A 94 -1.10 11.09 8.60
CA ALA A 94 -1.08 12.27 9.46
C ALA A 94 -1.30 13.58 8.69
N GLU A 95 -0.85 13.65 7.43
CA GLU A 95 -1.03 14.79 6.54
C GLU A 95 -2.34 14.73 5.73
N GLY A 96 -3.16 13.68 5.90
CA GLY A 96 -4.38 13.48 5.11
C GLY A 96 -4.12 13.16 3.63
N LEU A 97 -2.90 12.75 3.27
CA LEU A 97 -2.50 12.46 1.90
C LEU A 97 -2.78 11.01 1.52
N ARG A 98 -3.23 10.81 0.28
CA ARG A 98 -3.47 9.49 -0.31
C ARG A 98 -2.46 9.18 -1.39
N ALA A 99 -1.70 8.10 -1.23
CA ALA A 99 -0.82 7.57 -2.26
C ALA A 99 -1.64 7.02 -3.44
N GLU A 100 -1.23 7.38 -4.65
CA GLU A 100 -1.87 6.95 -5.90
C GLU A 100 -0.95 6.06 -6.72
N GLU A 101 0.34 6.43 -6.81
CA GLU A 101 1.37 5.69 -7.51
C GLU A 101 2.67 5.72 -6.73
N VAL A 102 3.50 4.67 -6.90
CA VAL A 102 4.80 4.56 -6.25
C VAL A 102 5.86 4.04 -7.22
N VAL A 103 7.07 4.61 -7.12
CA VAL A 103 8.25 4.19 -7.88
C VAL A 103 9.45 4.08 -6.94
N CYS A 104 10.06 2.89 -6.90
CA CYS A 104 11.24 2.60 -6.11
C CYS A 104 12.50 2.67 -7.00
N GLY A 105 13.44 3.54 -6.64
CA GLY A 105 14.80 3.61 -7.20
C GLY A 105 15.79 2.74 -6.42
N PRO A 106 17.11 2.87 -6.68
CA PRO A 106 18.12 2.11 -5.94
C PRO A 106 18.09 2.34 -4.42
N TRP A 107 17.88 3.60 -4.01
CA TRP A 107 17.92 4.06 -2.62
C TRP A 107 16.83 5.09 -2.31
N THR A 108 15.81 5.19 -3.14
CA THR A 108 14.81 6.26 -3.11
C THR A 108 13.43 5.69 -3.37
N THR A 109 12.41 6.34 -2.80
CA THR A 109 11.00 6.04 -3.07
C THR A 109 10.34 7.35 -3.49
N TYR A 110 9.68 7.36 -4.64
CA TYR A 110 8.86 8.47 -5.12
C TYR A 110 7.40 8.06 -5.08
N VAL A 111 6.56 8.94 -4.57
CA VAL A 111 5.14 8.68 -4.38
C VAL A 111 4.37 9.84 -4.99
N ARG A 112 3.41 9.55 -5.88
CA ARG A 112 2.40 10.54 -6.27
C ARG A 112 1.27 10.48 -5.26
N VAL A 113 0.92 11.62 -4.69
CA VAL A 113 -0.11 11.73 -3.65
C VAL A 113 -1.21 12.68 -4.09
N LEU A 114 -2.40 12.48 -3.53
CA LEU A 114 -3.55 13.37 -3.61
C LEU A 114 -3.86 13.90 -2.20
N GLU A 115 -4.34 15.14 -2.14
CA GLU A 115 -4.96 15.73 -0.94
C GLU A 115 -6.42 15.27 -0.78
#